data_AF-A0A554VQW5-F1
#
_entry.id   AF-A0A554VQW5-F1
#
_cell.length_a   1.000
_cell.length_b   1.000
_cell.length_c   1.000
_cell.angle_alpha   90.00
_cell.angle_beta   90.00
_cell.angle_gamma   90.00
#
_symmetry.space_group_name_H-M   'P 1'
#
loop_
_entity.id
_entity.type
_entity.pdbx_description
1 polymer ?
#
loop_
_entity_poly.entity_id
_entity_poly.type
_entity_poly.pdbx_seq_one_letter_code
_entity_poly.pdbx_strand_id
1 'polypeptide(L)'
;MKKAYFLLTFVLFSSSQQLLAQDHTGHSDSDMGAEQIFGLLEMPFLAIALVFSFLTATRLKGGKFGSGMTLLAWGFVVMALGHLHMQIAHIFNYNIFKNIFGDTAGNYIWFIALILTWGLSALGFYKIYKASKI
;
A
#
# COMPACT_ATOMS: atom_id res chain seq x y z
N MET A 1 -3.99 -36.06 -7.21
CA MET A 1 -2.65 -35.78 -6.65
C MET A 1 -2.24 -34.31 -6.70
N LYS A 2 -2.46 -33.56 -7.79
CA LYS A 2 -2.02 -32.14 -7.91
C LYS A 2 -2.65 -31.14 -6.92
N LYS A 3 -3.90 -31.35 -6.48
CA LYS A 3 -4.61 -30.46 -5.53
C LYS A 3 -4.04 -30.51 -4.10
N ALA A 4 -3.48 -31.66 -3.70
CA ALA A 4 -2.91 -31.82 -2.35
C ALA A 4 -1.60 -31.02 -2.20
N TYR A 5 -0.75 -31.03 -3.22
CA TYR A 5 0.48 -30.23 -3.21
C TYR A 5 0.20 -28.73 -3.17
N PHE A 6 -0.85 -28.26 -3.85
CA PHE A 6 -1.26 -26.85 -3.83
C PHE A 6 -1.79 -26.39 -2.46
N LEU A 7 -2.55 -27.26 -1.78
CA LEU A 7 -2.99 -26.99 -0.40
C LEU A 7 -1.82 -27.01 0.58
N LEU A 8 -0.85 -27.90 0.36
CA LEU A 8 0.31 -28.04 1.24
C LEU A 8 1.28 -26.85 1.08
N THR A 9 1.50 -26.32 -0.13
CA THR A 9 2.24 -25.06 -0.31
C THR A 9 1.51 -23.86 0.26
N PHE A 10 0.17 -23.81 0.18
CA PHE A 10 -0.61 -22.72 0.77
C PHE A 10 -0.51 -22.72 2.31
N VAL A 11 -0.61 -23.88 2.95
CA VAL A 11 -0.48 -24.02 4.41
C VAL A 11 0.93 -23.68 4.89
N LEU A 12 1.98 -24.13 4.18
CA LEU A 12 3.36 -23.81 4.53
C LEU A 12 3.68 -22.30 4.39
N PHE A 13 3.01 -21.61 3.45
CA PHE A 13 3.17 -20.16 3.26
C PHE A 13 2.45 -19.34 4.35
N SER A 14 1.38 -19.88 4.95
CA SER A 14 0.70 -19.23 6.07
C SER A 14 1.45 -19.40 7.40
N SER A 15 2.13 -20.53 7.61
CA SER A 15 2.86 -20.80 8.86
C SER A 15 4.13 -19.96 9.02
N SER A 16 4.76 -19.51 7.92
CA SER A 16 5.96 -18.67 7.98
C SER A 16 5.69 -17.22 8.40
N GLN A 17 4.43 -16.75 8.35
CA GLN A 17 4.10 -15.37 8.72
C GLN A 17 4.11 -15.13 10.24
N GLN A 18 3.89 -16.16 11.06
CA GLN A 18 3.88 -16.00 12.52
C GLN A 18 5.29 -15.88 13.13
N LEU A 19 6.34 -16.33 12.44
CA LEU A 19 7.71 -16.29 12.97
C LEU A 19 8.46 -14.97 12.63
N LEU A 20 7.96 -14.19 11.66
CA LEU A 20 8.56 -12.93 11.22
C LEU A 20 7.84 -11.68 11.75
N ALA A 21 6.80 -11.84 12.56
CA ALA A 21 6.26 -10.77 13.41
C ALA A 21 7.17 -10.58 14.64
N GLN A 22 8.48 -10.39 14.40
CA GLN A 22 9.38 -9.87 15.40
C GLN A 22 8.99 -8.41 15.59
N ASP A 23 8.52 -8.08 16.79
CA ASP A 23 8.30 -6.71 17.24
C ASP A 23 9.50 -5.85 16.83
N HIS A 24 9.31 -5.00 15.83
CA HIS A 24 10.18 -3.86 15.63
C HIS A 24 9.88 -2.89 16.77
N THR A 25 10.38 -3.21 17.97
CA THR A 25 10.62 -2.22 19.01
C THR A 25 11.56 -1.21 18.37
N GLY A 26 10.99 -0.10 17.90
CA GLY A 26 11.75 1.01 17.33
C GLY A 26 12.86 1.37 18.30
N HIS A 27 14.10 1.19 17.84
CA HIS A 27 15.25 1.71 18.54
C HIS A 27 15.06 3.22 18.68
N SER A 28 14.87 3.63 19.93
CA SER A 28 14.85 5.01 20.38
C SER A 28 16.28 5.57 20.24
N ASP A 29 16.60 6.11 19.08
CA ASP A 29 17.67 7.07 18.93
C ASP A 29 17.08 8.39 18.42
N SER A 30 17.66 9.48 18.91
CA SER A 30 17.17 10.85 18.96
C SER A 30 17.00 11.59 17.62
N ASP A 31 16.42 10.93 16.60
CA ASP A 31 16.20 11.47 15.25
C ASP A 31 14.69 11.57 14.87
N MET A 32 13.82 11.60 15.88
CA MET A 32 12.35 11.67 15.72
C MET A 32 11.84 12.93 14.99
N GLY A 33 12.67 13.96 14.85
CA GLY A 33 12.28 15.22 14.20
C GLY A 33 12.23 15.11 12.68
N ALA A 34 13.22 14.46 12.06
CA ALA A 34 13.35 14.43 10.61
C ALA A 34 12.25 13.58 9.96
N GLU A 35 12.07 12.33 10.39
CA GLU A 35 11.08 11.42 9.79
C GLU A 35 9.64 11.93 9.90
N GLN A 36 9.29 12.55 11.04
CA GLN A 36 7.97 13.11 11.25
C GLN A 36 7.72 14.36 10.38
N ILE A 37 8.74 15.21 10.21
CA ILE A 37 8.66 16.36 9.30
C ILE A 37 8.56 15.90 7.86
N PHE A 38 9.37 14.92 7.43
CA PHE A 38 9.31 14.36 6.09
C PHE A 38 7.97 13.70 5.80
N GLY A 39 7.42 12.94 6.74
CA GLY A 39 6.10 12.31 6.59
C GLY A 39 4.94 13.29 6.58
N LEU A 40 5.04 14.40 7.33
CA LEU A 40 4.06 15.49 7.28
C LEU A 40 4.15 16.25 5.94
N LEU A 41 5.37 16.48 5.44
CA LEU A 41 5.63 17.12 4.16
C LEU A 41 5.23 16.21 2.98
N GLU A 42 5.30 14.90 3.13
CA GLU A 42 4.91 13.91 2.12
C GLU A 42 3.40 13.99 1.81
N MET A 43 2.54 14.23 2.80
CA MET A 43 1.09 14.27 2.62
C MET A 43 0.60 15.26 1.54
N PRO A 44 1.02 16.54 1.50
CA PRO A 44 0.63 17.45 0.43
C PRO A 44 1.21 17.06 -0.94
N PHE A 45 2.45 16.56 -1.00
CA PHE A 45 3.03 16.09 -2.28
C PHE A 45 2.27 14.88 -2.82
N LEU A 46 1.94 13.94 -1.94
CA LEU A 46 1.19 12.75 -2.28
C LEU A 46 -0.24 13.10 -2.72
N ALA A 47 -0.88 14.07 -2.08
CA ALA A 47 -2.18 14.58 -2.50
C ALA A 47 -2.13 15.19 -3.92
N ILE A 48 -1.10 16.00 -4.21
CA ILE A 48 -0.90 16.56 -5.55
C ILE A 48 -0.66 15.44 -6.57
N ALA A 49 0.23 14.49 -6.27
CA ALA A 49 0.52 13.35 -7.13
C ALA A 49 -0.75 12.53 -7.40
N LEU A 50 -1.59 12.32 -6.39
CA LEU A 50 -2.87 11.63 -6.52
C LEU A 50 -3.81 12.36 -7.47
N VAL A 51 -4.00 13.67 -7.28
CA VAL A 51 -4.85 14.51 -8.14
C VAL A 51 -4.37 14.47 -9.59
N PHE A 52 -3.07 14.65 -9.82
CA PHE A 52 -2.50 14.60 -11.16
C PHE A 52 -2.58 13.20 -11.77
N SER A 53 -2.50 12.13 -10.99
CA SER A 53 -2.65 10.77 -11.48
C SER A 53 -4.06 10.51 -12.05
N PHE A 54 -5.11 10.99 -11.37
CA PHE A 54 -6.49 10.91 -11.85
C PHE A 54 -6.75 11.85 -13.04
N LEU A 55 -6.22 13.07 -12.99
CA LEU A 55 -6.34 14.02 -14.10
C LEU A 55 -5.67 13.47 -15.37
N THR A 56 -4.50 12.85 -15.22
CA THR A 56 -3.81 12.18 -16.32
C THR A 56 -4.61 10.98 -16.81
N ALA A 57 -5.12 10.13 -15.92
CA ALA A 57 -5.93 8.97 -16.29
C ALA A 57 -7.20 9.36 -17.07
N THR A 58 -7.89 10.43 -16.68
CA THR A 58 -9.10 10.93 -17.36
C THR A 58 -8.80 11.54 -18.72
N ARG A 59 -7.64 12.21 -18.88
CA ARG A 59 -7.23 12.81 -20.17
C ARG A 59 -6.77 11.78 -21.20
N LEU A 60 -6.31 10.61 -20.77
CA LEU A 60 -5.85 9.52 -21.65
C LEU A 60 -6.98 8.70 -22.32
N LYS A 61 -8.23 9.21 -22.31
CA LYS A 61 -9.41 8.73 -23.08
C LYS A 61 -9.45 7.20 -23.27
N GLY A 62 -9.69 6.44 -22.19
CA GLY A 62 -10.28 5.10 -22.23
C GLY A 62 -9.50 3.96 -22.90
N GLY A 63 -8.27 4.19 -23.38
CA GLY A 63 -7.45 3.14 -23.99
C GLY A 63 -6.79 2.20 -22.97
N LYS A 64 -6.04 1.20 -23.46
CA LYS A 64 -5.22 0.31 -22.62
C LYS A 64 -4.24 1.09 -21.73
N PHE A 65 -3.75 2.22 -22.24
CA PHE A 65 -2.88 3.16 -21.54
C PHE A 65 -3.61 3.90 -20.41
N GLY A 66 -4.78 4.50 -20.71
CA GLY A 66 -5.62 5.17 -19.70
C GLY A 66 -6.09 4.22 -18.60
N SER A 67 -6.50 3.00 -18.95
CA SER A 67 -6.87 1.95 -17.98
C SER A 67 -5.70 1.56 -17.07
N GLY A 68 -4.46 1.53 -17.59
CA GLY A 68 -3.27 1.32 -16.77
C GLY A 68 -3.00 2.48 -15.82
N MET A 69 -3.17 3.72 -16.29
CA MET A 69 -3.02 4.91 -15.45
C MET A 69 -4.08 5.00 -14.35
N THR A 70 -5.33 4.58 -14.63
CA THR A 70 -6.37 4.49 -13.59
C THR A 70 -6.02 3.47 -12.50
N LEU A 71 -5.43 2.32 -12.87
CA LEU A 71 -4.97 1.33 -11.88
C LEU A 71 -3.84 1.89 -11.00
N LEU A 72 -2.90 2.63 -11.59
CA LEU A 72 -1.86 3.33 -10.84
C LEU A 72 -2.45 4.36 -9.88
N ALA A 73 -3.40 5.17 -10.34
CA ALA A 73 -4.07 6.15 -9.50
C ALA A 73 -4.76 5.49 -8.29
N TRP A 74 -5.44 4.36 -8.51
CA TRP A 74 -6.01 3.57 -7.40
C TRP A 74 -4.94 2.99 -6.46
N GLY A 75 -3.79 2.55 -6.98
CA GLY A 75 -2.65 2.16 -6.15
C GLY A 75 -2.17 3.32 -5.26
N PHE A 76 -2.06 4.53 -5.81
CA PHE A 76 -1.71 5.73 -5.04
C PHE A 76 -2.76 6.12 -4.01
N VAL A 77 -4.06 5.86 -4.25
CA VAL A 77 -5.10 6.04 -3.21
C VAL A 77 -4.82 5.14 -2.00
N VAL A 78 -4.56 3.85 -2.24
CA VAL A 78 -4.33 2.89 -1.15
C VAL A 78 -3.05 3.23 -0.39
N MET A 79 -1.99 3.64 -1.10
CA MET A 79 -0.76 4.16 -0.50
C MET A 79 -1.04 5.40 0.35
N ALA A 80 -1.80 6.36 -0.16
CA ALA A 80 -2.16 7.59 0.57
C ALA A 80 -2.88 7.32 1.88
N LEU A 81 -3.83 6.39 1.86
CA LEU A 81 -4.53 5.97 3.07
C LEU A 81 -3.58 5.29 4.06
N GLY A 82 -2.61 4.52 3.57
CA GLY A 82 -1.55 3.91 4.39
C GLY A 82 -0.68 4.95 5.09
N HIS A 83 -0.15 5.94 4.36
CA HIS A 83 0.65 7.02 4.94
C HIS A 83 -0.18 7.87 5.90
N LEU A 84 -1.42 8.22 5.53
CA LEU A 84 -2.33 8.96 6.40
C LEU A 84 -2.60 8.20 7.71
N HIS A 85 -2.81 6.88 7.63
CA HIS A 85 -2.96 6.04 8.82
C HIS A 85 -1.72 6.08 9.72
N MET A 86 -0.52 5.90 9.15
CA MET A 86 0.74 5.94 9.90
C MET A 86 0.96 7.31 10.56
N GLN A 87 0.66 8.41 9.84
CA GLN A 87 0.79 9.76 10.37
C GLN A 87 -0.20 10.04 11.50
N ILE A 88 -1.45 9.55 11.41
CA ILE A 88 -2.41 9.69 12.51
C ILE A 88 -1.93 8.92 13.76
N ALA A 89 -1.45 7.68 13.59
CA ALA A 89 -0.96 6.89 14.70
C ALA A 89 0.22 7.59 15.41
N HIS A 90 1.13 8.20 14.64
CA HIS A 90 2.31 8.89 15.16
C HIS A 90 1.98 10.24 15.81
N ILE A 91 1.09 11.05 15.22
CA ILE A 91 0.76 12.40 15.72
C ILE A 91 -0.21 12.36 16.89
N PHE A 92 -1.24 11.49 16.84
CA PHE A 92 -2.30 11.46 17.85
C PHE A 92 -2.09 10.38 18.92
N ASN A 93 -1.02 9.56 18.82
CA ASN A 93 -0.84 8.35 19.64
C ASN A 93 -2.10 7.45 19.64
N TYR A 94 -2.93 7.56 18.59
CA TYR A 94 -4.25 6.95 18.51
C TYR A 94 -4.31 6.06 17.29
N ASN A 95 -4.31 4.76 17.53
CA ASN A 95 -4.21 3.75 16.50
C ASN A 95 -5.62 3.34 16.05
N ILE A 96 -6.19 4.08 15.09
CA ILE A 96 -7.60 3.95 14.64
C ILE A 96 -7.95 2.49 14.31
N PHE A 97 -7.07 1.77 13.62
CA PHE A 97 -7.31 0.37 13.27
C PHE A 97 -7.28 -0.56 14.48
N LYS A 98 -6.38 -0.34 15.44
CA LYS A 98 -6.33 -1.09 16.70
C LYS A 98 -7.59 -0.87 17.54
N ASN A 99 -8.14 0.35 17.54
CA ASN A 99 -9.32 0.67 18.35
C ASN A 99 -10.64 0.20 17.71
N ILE A 100 -10.72 0.12 16.38
CA ILE A 100 -11.95 -0.31 15.68
C ILE A 100 -11.93 -1.81 15.37
N PHE A 101 -10.77 -2.40 15.05
CA PHE A 101 -10.66 -3.79 14.58
C PHE A 101 -9.79 -4.70 15.47
N GLY A 102 -8.99 -4.14 16.38
CA GLY A 102 -8.03 -4.90 17.20
C GLY A 102 -6.68 -5.10 16.50
N ASP A 103 -5.62 -5.36 17.28
CA ASP A 103 -4.23 -5.49 16.81
C ASP A 103 -4.08 -6.48 15.64
N THR A 104 -4.74 -7.64 15.76
CA THR A 104 -4.61 -8.73 14.79
C THR A 104 -5.28 -8.38 13.46
N ALA A 105 -6.49 -7.83 13.48
CA ALA A 105 -7.21 -7.50 12.25
C ALA A 105 -6.66 -6.25 11.56
N GLY A 106 -6.17 -5.27 12.33
CA GLY A 106 -5.47 -4.10 11.78
C GLY A 106 -4.23 -4.51 10.95
N ASN A 107 -3.43 -5.44 11.47
CA ASN A 107 -2.26 -5.96 10.75
C ASN A 107 -2.64 -6.68 9.45
N TYR A 108 -3.71 -7.49 9.46
CA TYR A 108 -4.19 -8.16 8.25
C TYR A 108 -4.69 -7.16 7.20
N ILE A 109 -5.48 -6.16 7.61
CA ILE A 109 -6.00 -5.12 6.70
C ILE A 109 -4.84 -4.33 6.09
N TRP A 110 -3.84 -3.98 6.90
CA TRP A 110 -2.64 -3.28 6.43
C TRP A 110 -1.85 -4.11 5.42
N PHE A 111 -1.65 -5.40 5.69
CA PHE A 111 -0.96 -6.30 4.77
C PHE A 111 -1.72 -6.48 3.44
N ILE A 112 -3.05 -6.59 3.49
CA ILE A 112 -3.90 -6.63 2.30
C ILE A 112 -3.78 -5.33 1.50
N ALA A 113 -3.78 -4.18 2.18
CA ALA A 113 -3.61 -2.87 1.55
C ALA A 113 -2.25 -2.75 0.84
N LEU A 114 -1.18 -3.28 1.42
CA LEU A 114 0.12 -3.37 0.74
C LEU A 114 0.00 -4.20 -0.54
N ILE A 115 -0.48 -5.44 -0.45
CA ILE A 115 -0.62 -6.32 -1.62
C ILE A 115 -1.43 -5.64 -2.72
N LEU A 116 -2.52 -4.96 -2.36
CA LEU A 116 -3.35 -4.21 -3.31
C LEU A 116 -2.58 -3.04 -3.94
N THR A 117 -1.84 -2.27 -3.16
CA THR A 117 -1.04 -1.14 -3.66
C THR A 117 -0.03 -1.61 -4.71
N TRP A 118 0.77 -2.63 -4.37
CA TRP A 118 1.78 -3.19 -5.29
C TRP A 118 1.13 -3.89 -6.49
N GLY A 119 0.04 -4.63 -6.26
CA GLY A 119 -0.69 -5.34 -7.31
C GLY A 119 -1.33 -4.41 -8.33
N LEU A 120 -2.03 -3.37 -7.87
CA LEU A 120 -2.62 -2.34 -8.73
C LEU A 120 -1.55 -1.58 -9.50
N SER A 121 -0.43 -1.26 -8.85
CA SER A 121 0.67 -0.54 -9.48
C SER A 121 1.35 -1.40 -10.56
N ALA A 122 1.67 -2.66 -10.25
CA ALA A 122 2.26 -3.60 -11.19
C ALA A 122 1.36 -3.84 -12.41
N LEU A 123 0.05 -4.04 -12.19
CA LEU A 123 -0.93 -4.19 -13.28
C LEU A 123 -1.07 -2.92 -14.11
N GLY A 124 -1.04 -1.76 -13.46
CA GLY A 124 -1.08 -0.47 -14.12
C GLY A 124 0.11 -0.26 -15.05
N PHE A 125 1.33 -0.46 -14.54
CA PHE A 125 2.56 -0.39 -15.33
C PHE A 125 2.59 -1.44 -16.45
N TYR A 126 2.16 -2.67 -16.20
CA TYR A 126 2.09 -3.71 -17.22
C TYR A 126 1.18 -3.32 -18.39
N LYS A 127 0.00 -2.77 -18.09
CA LYS A 127 -0.93 -2.27 -19.13
C LYS A 127 -0.34 -1.12 -19.93
N ILE A 128 0.34 -0.18 -19.27
CA ILE A 128 1.02 0.94 -19.91
C ILE A 128 2.16 0.44 -20.81
N TYR A 129 3.02 -0.45 -20.31
CA TYR A 129 4.12 -1.05 -21.06
C TYR A 129 3.62 -1.77 -22.31
N LYS A 130 2.58 -2.59 -22.17
CA LYS A 130 1.98 -3.32 -23.30
C LYS A 130 1.36 -2.37 -24.32
N ALA A 131 0.77 -1.26 -23.87
CA ALA A 131 0.20 -0.25 -24.76
C ALA A 131 1.27 0.59 -25.48
N SER A 132 2.43 0.82 -24.84
CA SER A 132 3.54 1.60 -25.41
C SER A 132 4.39 0.83 -26.44
N LYS A 133 4.27 -0.49 -26.50
CA LYS A 133 5.02 -1.36 -27.44
C LYS A 133 4.29 -1.61 -28.78
N ILE A 134 3.11 -1.04 -28.96
CA ILE A 134 2.31 -1.08 -30.19
C ILE A 134 2.54 0.24 -30.92
#